data_AF-A0A917SJX7-F1
#
_entry.id   AF-A0A917SJX7-F1
#
_cell.length_a   1.000
_cell.length_b   1.000
_cell.length_c   1.000
_cell.angle_alpha   90.00
_cell.angle_beta   90.00
_cell.angle_gamma   90.00
#
_symmetry.space_group_name_H-M   'P 1'
#
loop_
_entity.id
_entity.type
_entity.pdbx_description
1 polymer ?
#
loop_
_entity_poly.entity_id
_entity_poly.type
_entity_poly.pdbx_seq_one_letter_code
_entity_poly.pdbx_strand_id
1 'polypeptide(L)'
;MNLDDMINNQTISPAGADILRTIADTRQSFLVHALPQHAGKTTTVQAILAEVPPSVPCQEFFGTEHEFATLATAQRHGYLLVAEIGHHGRPGYLAGPEVPPVFDLISRGYALASSLHADTVDQVYEVLATNGVPKSVAARVPYLIKVRMLRNTAGTHVRRVVDEIHEITTSSDGSPSASLLYRWDGETSNGQTSWSQEPEHTHQAPHHR
;
A
#
# COMPACT_ATOMS: atom_id res chain seq x y z
N MET A 1 -0.88 1.64 -16.59
CA MET A 1 -1.47 2.77 -15.87
C MET A 1 -0.37 3.37 -15.02
N ASN A 2 0.08 4.57 -15.36
CA ASN A 2 1.05 5.36 -14.59
C ASN A 2 0.32 6.47 -13.78
N LEU A 3 1.04 7.36 -13.11
CA LEU A 3 0.39 8.44 -12.35
C LEU A 3 -0.33 9.46 -13.24
N ASP A 4 0.18 9.75 -14.44
CA ASP A 4 -0.50 10.65 -15.39
C ASP A 4 -1.85 10.07 -15.83
N ASP A 5 -1.91 8.77 -16.10
CA ASP A 5 -3.16 8.07 -16.37
C ASP A 5 -4.11 8.16 -15.17
N MET A 6 -3.61 8.08 -13.93
CA MET A 6 -4.42 8.22 -12.72
C MET A 6 -4.97 9.64 -12.54
N ILE A 7 -4.20 10.67 -12.90
CA ILE A 7 -4.65 12.06 -12.93
C ILE A 7 -5.75 12.23 -13.98
N ASN A 8 -5.52 11.74 -15.20
CA ASN A 8 -6.48 11.83 -16.32
C ASN A 8 -7.81 11.12 -16.00
N ASN A 9 -7.74 10.00 -15.29
CA ASN A 9 -8.93 9.26 -14.83
C ASN A 9 -9.55 9.82 -13.54
N GLN A 10 -9.01 10.92 -13.02
CA GLN A 10 -9.45 11.55 -11.76
C GLN A 10 -9.45 10.56 -10.57
N THR A 11 -8.52 9.60 -10.59
CA THR A 11 -8.23 8.67 -9.48
C THR A 11 -7.46 9.39 -8.38
N ILE A 12 -6.64 10.38 -8.74
CA ILE A 12 -5.91 11.24 -7.82
C ILE A 12 -5.79 12.64 -8.44
N SER A 13 -5.70 13.68 -7.62
CA SER A 13 -5.39 15.03 -8.10
C SER A 13 -3.91 15.17 -8.48
N PRO A 14 -3.51 16.19 -9.25
CA PRO A 14 -2.09 16.48 -9.51
C PRO A 14 -1.26 16.64 -8.23
N ALA A 15 -1.78 17.34 -7.22
CA ALA A 15 -1.08 17.53 -5.95
C ALA A 15 -0.86 16.21 -5.18
N GLY A 16 -1.86 15.32 -5.17
CA GLY A 16 -1.69 13.99 -4.60
C GLY A 16 -0.68 13.15 -5.38
N ALA A 17 -0.68 13.25 -6.72
CA ALA A 17 0.28 12.55 -7.56
C ALA A 17 1.72 13.03 -7.32
N ASP A 18 1.95 14.32 -7.09
CA ASP A 18 3.28 14.86 -6.77
C ASP A 18 3.84 14.28 -5.46
N ILE A 19 2.99 14.02 -4.46
CA ILE A 19 3.39 13.31 -3.25
C ILE A 19 3.82 11.88 -3.60
N LEU A 20 3.03 11.16 -4.40
CA LEU A 20 3.35 9.80 -4.84
C LEU A 20 4.65 9.72 -5.66
N ARG A 21 4.89 10.69 -6.55
CA ARG A 21 6.17 10.83 -7.28
C ARG A 21 7.34 11.05 -6.32
N THR A 22 7.16 11.91 -5.31
CA THR A 22 8.18 12.18 -4.31
C THR A 22 8.55 10.93 -3.51
N ILE A 23 7.55 10.12 -3.11
CA ILE A 23 7.77 8.83 -2.44
C ILE A 23 8.66 7.91 -3.30
N ALA A 24 8.39 7.82 -4.59
CA ALA A 24 9.16 6.99 -5.53
C ALA A 24 10.57 7.53 -5.78
N ASP A 25 10.71 8.82 -6.07
CA ASP A 25 11.99 9.48 -6.38
C ASP A 25 12.96 9.43 -5.18
N THR A 26 12.42 9.61 -3.97
CA THR A 26 13.19 9.55 -2.72
C THR A 26 13.32 8.13 -2.16
N ARG A 27 12.84 7.12 -2.89
CA ARG A 27 12.94 5.69 -2.56
C ARG A 27 12.42 5.37 -1.15
N GLN A 28 11.25 5.90 -0.80
CA GLN A 28 10.63 5.67 0.50
C GLN A 28 9.75 4.42 0.50
N SER A 29 9.72 3.72 1.62
CA SER A 29 8.81 2.58 1.81
C SER A 29 7.36 3.06 1.89
N PHE A 30 6.42 2.31 1.30
CA PHE A 30 5.00 2.60 1.37
C PHE A 30 4.13 1.35 1.36
N LEU A 31 2.94 1.47 1.95
CA LEU A 31 1.87 0.47 1.89
C LEU A 31 0.61 1.08 1.30
N VAL A 32 0.02 0.37 0.33
CA VAL A 32 -1.31 0.70 -0.18
C VAL A 32 -2.36 -0.18 0.48
N HIS A 33 -3.36 0.42 1.13
CA HIS A 33 -4.38 -0.33 1.85
C HIS A 33 -5.80 0.02 1.41
N ALA A 34 -6.67 -0.99 1.46
CA ALA A 34 -8.11 -0.88 1.25
C ALA A 34 -8.81 -2.13 1.77
N LEU A 35 -10.06 -2.01 2.27
CA LEU A 35 -10.87 -3.18 2.60
C LEU A 35 -11.24 -4.03 1.38
N PRO A 36 -11.81 -3.47 0.29
CA PRO A 36 -12.31 -4.32 -0.79
C PRO A 36 -11.18 -4.95 -1.61
N GLN A 37 -11.41 -6.17 -2.08
CA GLN A 37 -10.63 -6.71 -3.19
C GLN A 37 -10.86 -5.84 -4.45
N HIS A 38 -9.88 -5.83 -5.35
CA HIS A 38 -9.92 -5.06 -6.60
C HIS A 38 -10.03 -3.54 -6.47
N ALA A 39 -9.85 -2.96 -5.27
CA ALA A 39 -9.89 -1.52 -5.03
C ALA A 39 -8.83 -0.70 -5.78
N GLY A 40 -7.86 -1.37 -6.43
CA GLY A 40 -6.78 -0.72 -7.18
C GLY A 40 -5.46 -0.64 -6.43
N LYS A 41 -5.29 -1.41 -5.34
CA LYS A 41 -4.06 -1.42 -4.54
C LYS A 41 -2.83 -1.73 -5.39
N THR A 42 -2.83 -2.87 -6.09
CA THR A 42 -1.74 -3.27 -6.99
C THR A 42 -1.50 -2.27 -8.10
N THR A 43 -2.57 -1.73 -8.71
CA THR A 43 -2.45 -0.69 -9.75
C THR A 43 -1.76 0.56 -9.21
N THR A 44 -2.09 0.97 -7.99
CA THR A 44 -1.48 2.13 -7.33
C THR A 44 -0.01 1.87 -6.97
N VAL A 45 0.31 0.68 -6.43
CA VAL A 45 1.71 0.26 -6.18
C VAL A 45 2.53 0.34 -7.48
N GLN A 46 2.02 -0.23 -8.57
CA GLN A 46 2.72 -0.24 -9.86
C GLN A 46 2.86 1.16 -10.46
N ALA A 47 1.85 2.02 -10.31
CA ALA A 47 1.92 3.40 -10.78
C ALA A 47 2.98 4.21 -10.02
N ILE A 48 3.13 4.02 -8.71
CA ILE A 48 4.20 4.65 -7.91
C ILE A 48 5.57 4.10 -8.33
N LEU A 49 5.70 2.77 -8.48
CA LEU A 49 6.96 2.15 -8.90
C LEU A 49 7.41 2.56 -10.31
N ALA A 50 6.48 2.93 -11.20
CA ALA A 50 6.81 3.45 -12.52
C ALA A 50 7.54 4.81 -12.50
N GLU A 51 7.44 5.55 -11.39
CA GLU A 51 8.12 6.83 -11.19
C GLU A 51 9.50 6.67 -10.53
N VAL A 52 9.86 5.46 -10.11
CA VAL A 52 11.16 5.18 -9.48
C VAL A 52 12.29 5.39 -10.50
N PRO A 53 13.39 6.07 -10.14
CA PRO A 53 14.51 6.28 -11.05
C PRO A 53 15.01 4.96 -11.66
N PRO A 54 15.29 4.87 -12.97
CA PRO A 54 15.71 3.62 -13.63
C PRO A 54 16.98 2.99 -13.04
N SER A 55 17.79 3.76 -12.31
CA SER A 55 18.97 3.28 -11.58
C SER A 55 18.66 2.59 -10.26
N VAL A 56 17.42 2.59 -9.78
CA VAL A 56 17.01 1.92 -8.54
C VAL A 56 16.40 0.56 -8.91
N PRO A 57 16.99 -0.58 -8.46
CA PRO A 57 16.39 -1.88 -8.69
C PRO A 57 15.03 -1.99 -8.00
N CYS A 58 14.05 -2.55 -8.69
CA CYS A 58 12.78 -3.00 -8.12
C CYS A 58 12.67 -4.49 -8.37
N GLN A 59 12.59 -5.30 -7.31
CA GLN A 59 12.54 -6.75 -7.43
C GLN A 59 11.38 -7.30 -6.61
N GLU A 60 10.70 -8.31 -7.16
CA GLU A 60 9.74 -9.10 -6.40
C GLU A 60 10.45 -9.83 -5.26
N PHE A 61 9.77 -9.97 -4.13
CA PHE A 61 10.27 -10.70 -2.97
C PHE A 61 9.22 -11.73 -2.54
N PHE A 62 9.60 -13.01 -2.60
CA PHE A 62 8.70 -14.12 -2.30
C PHE A 62 8.84 -14.68 -0.88
N GLY A 63 9.70 -14.06 -0.05
CA GLY A 63 9.80 -14.40 1.37
C GLY A 63 10.64 -15.65 1.67
N THR A 64 11.33 -16.24 0.69
CA THR A 64 12.13 -17.44 0.93
C THR A 64 13.41 -17.13 1.73
N GLU A 65 13.88 -18.09 2.53
CA GLU A 65 15.14 -17.94 3.28
C GLU A 65 16.33 -17.66 2.36
N HIS A 66 16.36 -18.27 1.18
CA HIS A 66 17.43 -18.08 0.21
C HIS A 66 17.45 -16.66 -0.39
N GLU A 67 16.27 -16.12 -0.75
CA GLU A 67 16.16 -14.73 -1.17
C GLU A 67 16.62 -13.80 -0.06
N PHE A 68 16.14 -14.00 1.17
CA PHE A 68 16.55 -13.17 2.30
C PHE A 68 18.07 -13.19 2.51
N ALA A 69 18.69 -14.38 2.55
CA ALA A 69 20.14 -14.51 2.74
C ALA A 69 20.94 -13.80 1.63
N THR A 70 20.47 -13.88 0.39
CA THR A 70 21.07 -13.20 -0.76
C THR A 70 20.96 -11.68 -0.59
N LEU A 71 19.77 -11.18 -0.27
CA LEU A 71 19.51 -9.74 -0.15
C LEU A 71 20.16 -9.12 1.07
N ALA A 72 20.30 -9.87 2.17
CA ALA A 72 20.93 -9.42 3.40
C ALA A 72 22.43 -9.14 3.26
N THR A 73 23.08 -9.66 2.22
CA THR A 73 24.52 -9.49 1.92
C THR A 73 24.79 -8.64 0.68
N ALA A 74 23.75 -8.27 -0.07
CA ALA A 74 23.87 -7.45 -1.27
C ALA A 74 24.40 -6.04 -0.96
N GLN A 75 25.21 -5.50 -1.88
CA GLN A 75 25.80 -4.15 -1.76
C GLN A 75 24.93 -3.05 -2.38
N ARG A 76 23.95 -3.43 -3.21
CA ARG A 76 23.04 -2.50 -3.88
C ARG A 76 21.62 -2.79 -3.43
N HIS A 77 21.02 -1.80 -2.79
CA HIS A 77 19.64 -1.89 -2.29
C HIS A 77 18.68 -1.19 -3.25
N GLY A 78 17.43 -1.61 -3.22
CA GLY A 78 16.37 -1.11 -4.08
C GLY A 78 15.00 -1.27 -3.41
N TYR A 79 13.95 -1.34 -4.21
CA TYR A 79 12.63 -1.70 -3.74
C TYR A 79 12.47 -3.23 -3.67
N LEU A 80 11.89 -3.68 -2.56
CA LEU A 80 11.25 -4.98 -2.42
C LEU A 80 9.77 -4.80 -2.76
N LEU A 81 9.34 -5.47 -3.81
CA LEU A 81 7.94 -5.58 -4.17
C LEU A 81 7.36 -6.85 -3.54
N VAL A 82 6.52 -6.65 -2.53
CA VAL A 82 5.69 -7.72 -1.95
C VAL A 82 4.28 -7.51 -2.49
N ALA A 83 3.67 -8.55 -3.07
CA ALA A 83 2.38 -8.41 -3.74
C ALA A 83 1.28 -8.00 -2.75
N GLU A 84 1.22 -8.68 -1.60
CA GLU A 84 0.30 -8.37 -0.52
C GLU A 84 0.82 -8.93 0.82
N ILE A 85 0.52 -8.24 1.92
CA ILE A 85 0.81 -8.69 3.29
C ILE A 85 -0.49 -9.03 4.02
N GLY A 86 -0.48 -10.15 4.74
CA GLY A 86 -1.55 -10.55 5.67
C GLY A 86 -2.46 -11.66 5.18
N HIS A 87 -2.26 -12.18 3.96
CA HIS A 87 -2.95 -13.36 3.44
C HIS A 87 -1.94 -14.32 2.80
N HIS A 88 -2.22 -15.62 2.86
CA HIS A 88 -1.45 -16.66 2.17
C HIS A 88 -2.13 -17.11 0.87
N GLY A 89 -1.41 -17.90 0.06
CA GLY A 89 -2.01 -18.72 -1.00
C GLY A 89 -1.85 -18.18 -2.42
N ARG A 90 -1.05 -17.11 -2.62
CA ARG A 90 -0.71 -16.59 -3.94
C ARG A 90 0.78 -16.25 -4.02
N PRO A 91 1.43 -16.35 -5.19
CA PRO A 91 2.82 -15.93 -5.35
C PRO A 91 3.02 -14.47 -4.92
N GLY A 92 4.06 -14.22 -4.12
CA GLY A 92 4.42 -12.88 -3.62
C GLY A 92 3.55 -12.36 -2.47
N TYR A 93 2.57 -13.14 -2.02
CA TYR A 93 1.80 -12.84 -0.82
C TYR A 93 2.53 -13.39 0.40
N LEU A 94 2.72 -12.55 1.41
CA LEU A 94 3.43 -12.92 2.63
C LEU A 94 2.50 -12.84 3.84
N ALA A 95 2.61 -13.83 4.72
CA ALA A 95 1.94 -13.79 6.02
C ALA A 95 2.69 -14.58 7.11
N GLY A 96 2.34 -14.30 8.35
CA GLY A 96 2.97 -14.82 9.55
C GLY A 96 4.50 -14.63 9.53
N PRO A 97 5.29 -15.71 9.71
CA PRO A 97 6.73 -15.63 9.90
C PRO A 97 7.51 -15.14 8.66
N GLU A 98 6.87 -15.04 7.49
CA GLU A 98 7.49 -14.54 6.25
C GLU A 98 7.59 -13.01 6.22
N VAL A 99 6.81 -12.31 7.04
CA VAL A 99 6.71 -10.83 7.03
C VAL A 99 7.87 -10.14 7.78
N PRO A 100 8.27 -10.57 8.99
CA PRO A 100 9.37 -9.91 9.72
C PRO A 100 10.70 -9.79 8.93
N PRO A 101 11.15 -10.79 8.15
CA PRO A 101 12.34 -10.68 7.31
C PRO A 101 12.33 -9.48 6.35
N VAL A 102 11.14 -9.05 5.87
CA VAL A 102 11.01 -7.85 5.03
C VAL A 102 11.48 -6.61 5.80
N PHE A 103 11.07 -6.47 7.06
CA PHE A 103 11.41 -5.31 7.89
C PHE A 103 12.87 -5.33 8.35
N ASP A 104 13.48 -6.50 8.43
CA ASP A 104 14.93 -6.65 8.61
C ASP A 104 15.70 -6.15 7.39
N LEU A 105 15.20 -6.43 6.17
CA LEU A 105 15.78 -5.88 4.94
C LEU A 105 15.56 -4.37 4.83
N ILE A 106 14.43 -3.83 5.27
CA ILE A 106 14.22 -2.36 5.34
C ILE A 106 15.30 -1.73 6.23
N SER A 107 15.61 -2.33 7.38
CA SER A 107 16.70 -1.89 8.25
C SER A 107 18.08 -1.92 7.62
N ARG A 108 18.27 -2.67 6.54
CA ARG A 108 19.52 -2.78 5.78
C ARG A 108 19.55 -1.83 4.58
N GLY A 109 18.55 -0.96 4.41
CA GLY A 109 18.52 0.07 3.38
C GLY A 109 17.66 -0.25 2.15
N TYR A 110 16.88 -1.34 2.18
CA TYR A 110 15.84 -1.56 1.18
C TYR A 110 14.60 -0.69 1.47
N ALA A 111 13.87 -0.37 0.41
CA ALA A 111 12.52 0.20 0.51
C ALA A 111 11.47 -0.88 0.24
N LEU A 112 10.31 -0.80 0.89
CA LEU A 112 9.19 -1.71 0.66
C LEU A 112 8.12 -1.03 -0.18
N ALA A 113 7.63 -1.72 -1.21
CA ALA A 113 6.39 -1.40 -1.89
C ALA A 113 5.45 -2.60 -1.77
N SER A 114 4.32 -2.42 -1.10
CA SER A 114 3.37 -3.52 -0.88
C SER A 114 1.94 -3.03 -0.68
N SER A 115 1.02 -3.97 -0.56
CA SER A 115 -0.37 -3.71 -0.26
C SER A 115 -0.91 -4.61 0.85
N LEU A 116 -2.00 -4.23 1.49
CA LEU A 116 -2.70 -5.07 2.47
C LEU A 116 -4.18 -4.72 2.59
N HIS A 117 -4.93 -5.57 3.29
CA HIS A 117 -6.34 -5.36 3.58
C HIS A 117 -6.54 -4.65 4.93
N ALA A 118 -6.81 -3.35 4.88
CA ALA A 118 -7.14 -2.53 6.04
C ALA A 118 -7.90 -1.26 5.61
N ASP A 119 -8.80 -0.77 6.47
CA ASP A 119 -9.53 0.49 6.23
C ASP A 119 -8.83 1.70 6.83
N THR A 120 -8.21 1.52 8.00
CA THR A 120 -7.62 2.60 8.78
C THR A 120 -6.12 2.36 9.02
N VAL A 121 -5.42 3.42 9.41
CA VAL A 121 -4.02 3.34 9.84
C VAL A 121 -3.86 2.36 11.02
N ASP A 122 -4.78 2.37 11.98
CA ASP A 122 -4.70 1.44 13.12
C ASP A 122 -4.85 -0.02 12.67
N GLN A 123 -5.77 -0.31 11.75
CA GLN A 123 -5.92 -1.65 11.18
C GLN A 123 -4.69 -2.09 10.37
N VAL A 124 -3.98 -1.18 9.70
CA VAL A 124 -2.69 -1.49 9.07
C VAL A 124 -1.70 -2.03 10.12
N TYR A 125 -1.59 -1.36 11.27
CA TYR A 125 -0.70 -1.81 12.35
C TYR A 125 -1.18 -3.11 13.00
N GLU A 126 -2.49 -3.32 13.15
CA GLU A 126 -3.05 -4.58 13.64
C GLU A 126 -2.67 -5.75 12.73
N VAL A 127 -2.86 -5.60 11.41
CA VAL A 127 -2.46 -6.62 10.43
C VAL A 127 -0.97 -6.92 10.55
N LEU A 128 -0.11 -5.90 10.58
CA LEU A 128 1.34 -6.10 10.73
C LEU A 128 1.70 -6.79 12.06
N ALA A 129 1.04 -6.43 13.16
CA ALA A 129 1.26 -7.04 14.47
C ALA A 129 0.84 -8.52 14.50
N THR A 130 -0.30 -8.88 13.89
CA THR A 130 -0.73 -10.28 13.76
C THR A 130 0.25 -11.10 12.92
N ASN A 131 1.00 -10.46 12.02
CA ASN A 131 2.06 -11.07 11.23
C ASN A 131 3.46 -10.94 11.90
N GLY A 132 3.51 -10.65 13.20
CA GLY A 132 4.76 -10.67 13.98
C GLY A 132 5.63 -9.42 13.83
N VAL A 133 5.10 -8.32 13.29
CA VAL A 133 5.84 -7.04 13.16
C VAL A 133 5.35 -6.05 14.23
N PRO A 134 6.17 -5.75 15.26
CA PRO A 134 5.81 -4.77 16.27
C PRO A 134 5.57 -3.38 15.67
N LYS A 135 4.68 -2.59 16.30
CA LYS A 135 4.31 -1.24 15.84
C LYS A 135 5.52 -0.31 15.60
N SER A 136 6.53 -0.38 16.46
CA SER A 136 7.77 0.40 16.34
C SER A 136 8.64 0.00 15.13
N VAL A 137 8.59 -1.28 14.72
CA VAL A 137 9.26 -1.77 13.51
C VAL A 137 8.44 -1.42 12.28
N ALA A 138 7.11 -1.55 12.36
CA ALA A 138 6.19 -1.16 11.30
C ALA A 138 6.30 0.32 10.92
N ALA A 139 6.63 1.20 11.88
CA ALA A 139 6.86 2.63 11.67
C ALA A 139 8.02 2.95 10.70
N ARG A 140 8.86 1.96 10.33
CA ARG A 140 9.88 2.09 9.27
C ARG A 140 9.29 2.20 7.87
N VAL A 141 7.97 2.03 7.72
CA VAL A 141 7.24 2.32 6.50
C VAL A 141 6.54 3.67 6.67
N PRO A 142 7.14 4.77 6.17
CA PRO A 142 6.68 6.12 6.48
C PRO A 142 5.42 6.52 5.72
N TYR A 143 4.97 5.79 4.69
CA TYR A 143 3.80 6.19 3.92
C TYR A 143 2.71 5.12 3.88
N LEU A 144 1.50 5.51 4.28
CA LEU A 144 0.29 4.69 4.17
C LEU A 144 -0.69 5.36 3.22
N ILE A 145 -1.06 4.64 2.16
CA ILE A 145 -1.86 5.17 1.05
C ILE A 145 -3.18 4.40 1.04
N LYS A 146 -4.26 5.08 1.41
CA LYS A 146 -5.61 4.51 1.36
C LYS A 146 -6.17 4.65 -0.04
N VAL A 147 -6.71 3.57 -0.60
CA VAL A 147 -7.50 3.62 -1.83
C VAL A 147 -8.94 3.21 -1.57
N ARG A 148 -9.88 3.83 -2.26
CA ARG A 148 -11.31 3.50 -2.19
C ARG A 148 -11.83 3.06 -3.55
N MET A 149 -12.69 2.03 -3.53
CA MET A 149 -13.58 1.71 -4.62
C MET A 149 -14.94 2.34 -4.35
N LEU A 150 -15.43 3.12 -5.31
CA LEU A 150 -16.71 3.80 -5.28
C LEU A 150 -17.59 3.22 -6.39
N ARG A 151 -18.88 3.08 -6.11
CA ARG A 151 -19.88 2.77 -7.12
C ARG A 151 -20.85 3.92 -7.28
N ASN A 152 -21.30 4.15 -8.51
CA ASN A 152 -22.40 5.06 -8.73
C ASN A 152 -23.68 4.45 -8.13
N THR A 153 -24.71 5.28 -7.93
CA THR A 153 -26.00 4.86 -7.35
C THR A 153 -26.61 3.65 -8.07
N ALA A 154 -26.42 3.55 -9.39
CA ALA A 154 -26.92 2.45 -10.21
C ALA A 154 -26.10 1.15 -10.11
N GLY A 155 -24.92 1.18 -9.46
CA GLY A 155 -23.99 0.04 -9.35
C GLY A 155 -23.27 -0.34 -10.64
N THR A 156 -23.55 0.35 -11.75
CA THR A 156 -23.07 0.04 -13.10
C THR A 156 -21.67 0.54 -13.38
N HIS A 157 -21.21 1.56 -12.63
CA HIS A 157 -19.90 2.15 -12.82
C HIS A 157 -19.09 2.07 -11.53
N VAL A 158 -17.81 1.72 -11.69
CA VAL A 158 -16.83 1.66 -10.61
C VAL A 158 -15.80 2.76 -10.82
N ARG A 159 -15.59 3.59 -9.80
CA ARG A 159 -14.49 4.53 -9.72
C ARG A 159 -13.52 4.07 -8.63
N ARG A 160 -12.23 4.29 -8.85
CA ARG A 160 -11.19 4.07 -7.85
C ARG A 160 -10.56 5.42 -7.55
N VAL A 161 -10.27 5.69 -6.29
CA VAL A 161 -9.61 6.93 -5.88
C VAL A 161 -8.52 6.63 -4.87
N VAL A 162 -7.41 7.35 -4.94
CA VAL A 162 -6.51 7.51 -3.80
C VAL A 162 -7.23 8.45 -2.85
N ASP A 163 -7.56 7.91 -1.69
CA ASP A 163 -8.43 8.54 -0.73
C ASP A 163 -7.67 9.41 0.26
N GLU A 164 -6.63 8.82 0.86
CA GLU A 164 -5.82 9.49 1.86
C GLU A 164 -4.37 9.07 1.68
N ILE A 165 -3.44 10.00 1.90
CA ILE A 165 -2.01 9.70 2.04
C ILE A 165 -1.60 10.19 3.42
N HIS A 166 -1.08 9.27 4.23
CA HIS A 166 -0.54 9.57 5.54
C HIS A 166 0.98 9.41 5.54
N GLU A 167 1.65 10.34 6.20
CA GLU A 167 3.04 10.19 6.62
C GLU A 167 3.09 9.74 8.07
N ILE A 168 3.90 8.72 8.32
CA ILE A 168 4.16 8.16 9.64
C ILE A 168 5.47 8.73 10.13
N THR A 169 5.40 9.42 11.26
CA THR A 169 6.58 9.84 12.02
C THR A 169 6.61 9.11 13.35
N THR A 170 7.78 9.02 13.98
CA THR A 170 7.90 8.45 15.32
C THR A 170 7.97 9.59 16.34
N SER A 171 7.04 9.61 17.28
CA SER A 171 7.00 10.56 18.39
C SER A 171 8.19 10.35 19.35
N SER A 172 8.42 11.30 20.25
CA SER A 172 9.49 11.22 21.26
C SER A 172 9.38 10.02 22.20
N ASP A 173 8.20 9.43 22.36
CA ASP A 173 7.94 8.23 23.16
C ASP A 173 8.10 6.92 22.36
N GLY A 174 8.50 7.00 21.08
CA GLY A 174 8.68 5.84 20.20
C GLY A 174 7.39 5.34 19.56
N SER A 175 6.24 5.97 19.81
CA SER A 175 4.98 5.62 19.15
C SER A 175 4.90 6.23 17.74
N PRO A 176 4.39 5.48 16.74
CA PRO A 176 4.12 6.10 15.44
C PRO A 176 2.91 7.03 15.53
N SER A 177 3.03 8.17 14.86
CA SER A 177 2.01 9.18 14.68
C SER A 177 1.77 9.40 13.19
N ALA A 178 0.51 9.36 12.78
CA ALA A 178 0.12 9.58 11.39
C ALA A 178 -0.30 11.04 11.16
N SER A 179 0.30 11.67 10.16
CA SER A 179 -0.06 12.99 9.66
C SER A 179 -0.69 12.87 8.28
N LEU A 180 -1.85 13.49 8.09
CA LEU A 180 -2.54 13.49 6.80
C LEU A 180 -1.86 14.47 5.84
N LEU A 181 -1.28 13.98 4.75
CA LEU A 181 -0.67 14.79 3.70
C LEU A 181 -1.65 15.14 2.58
N TYR A 182 -2.58 14.23 2.31
CA TYR A 182 -3.56 14.37 1.24
C TYR A 182 -4.85 13.68 1.62
N ARG A 183 -5.98 14.30 1.26
CA ARG A 183 -7.30 13.69 1.28
C ARG A 183 -8.00 14.01 -0.03
N TRP A 184 -8.70 13.04 -0.57
CA TRP A 184 -9.62 13.25 -1.67
C TRP A 184 -10.85 14.01 -1.16
N ASP A 185 -11.06 15.23 -1.67
CA ASP A 185 -12.12 16.12 -1.21
C ASP A 185 -13.53 15.69 -1.65
N GLY A 186 -13.64 14.62 -2.44
CA GLY A 186 -14.86 14.24 -3.12
C GLY A 186 -15.22 15.26 -4.19
N GLU A 187 -15.43 14.83 -5.43
CA GLU A 187 -16.06 15.74 -6.37
C GLU A 187 -17.45 16.09 -5.84
N THR A 188 -17.62 17.38 -5.51
CA THR A 188 -18.92 17.98 -5.23
C THR A 188 -19.79 17.77 -6.46
N SER A 189 -20.90 17.08 -6.26
CA SER A 189 -21.82 16.65 -7.28
C SER A 189 -22.35 17.83 -8.11
N ASN A 190 -21.83 18.02 -9.31
CA ASN A 190 -22.62 18.62 -10.38
C ASN A 190 -23.51 17.53 -10.98
N GLY A 191 -24.73 17.41 -10.41
CA GLY A 191 -25.91 16.75 -11.01
C GLY A 191 -25.77 15.29 -11.47
N GLN A 192 -26.48 14.39 -10.77
CA GLN A 192 -26.84 13.00 -11.16
C GLN A 192 -25.90 11.81 -10.88
N THR A 193 -24.77 11.94 -10.18
CA THR A 193 -24.02 10.76 -9.70
C THR A 193 -23.64 10.90 -8.23
N SER A 194 -24.49 10.40 -7.33
CA SER A 194 -24.06 10.10 -5.97
C SER A 194 -23.20 8.84 -5.99
N TRP A 195 -22.01 8.92 -5.40
CA TRP A 195 -21.07 7.81 -5.28
C TRP A 195 -21.11 7.30 -3.84
N SER A 196 -21.21 5.99 -3.66
CA SER A 196 -21.13 5.35 -2.34
C SER A 196 -19.94 4.39 -2.30
N GLN A 197 -19.31 4.29 -1.12
CA GLN A 197 -18.33 3.23 -0.88
C GLN A 197 -19.01 1.87 -1.03
N GLU A 198 -18.30 0.94 -1.66
CA GLU A 198 -18.76 -0.45 -1.72
C GLU A 198 -18.66 -1.09 -0.34
N PRO A 199 -19.77 -1.61 0.22
CA PRO A 199 -19.71 -2.42 1.42
C PRO A 199 -18.98 -3.72 1.12
N GLU A 200 -18.25 -4.25 2.10
CA GLU A 200 -17.57 -5.53 1.97
C GLU A 200 -18.56 -6.63 1.54
N HIS A 201 -18.26 -7.35 0.47
CA HIS A 201 -18.86 -8.67 0.28
C HIS A 201 -18.23 -9.58 1.32
N THR A 202 -19.00 -9.96 2.35
CA THR A 202 -18.59 -10.99 3.29
C THR A 202 -18.25 -12.23 2.48
N HIS A 203 -16.94 -12.50 2.31
CA HIS A 203 -16.51 -13.81 1.85
C HIS A 203 -16.83 -14.77 3.00
N GLN A 204 -18.02 -15.39 2.94
CA GLN A 204 -18.22 -16.67 3.59
C GLN A 204 -17.16 -17.60 3.01
N ALA A 205 -16.14 -17.92 3.80
CA ALA A 205 -15.24 -19.02 3.51
C ALA A 205 -16.12 -20.26 3.23
N PRO A 206 -15.80 -21.07 2.20
CA PRO A 206 -16.50 -22.32 2.03
C PRO A 206 -16.26 -23.17 3.29
N HIS A 207 -17.35 -23.50 3.98
CA HIS A 207 -17.33 -24.56 4.98
C HIS A 207 -16.92 -25.85 4.27
N HIS A 208 -15.65 -26.21 4.38
CA HIS A 208 -15.22 -27.56 4.08
C HIS A 208 -15.85 -28.47 5.13
N ARG A 209 -16.81 -29.29 4.67
CA ARG A 209 -17.31 -30.47 5.38
C ARG A 209 -16.25 -31.55 5.41
#